data_AF-A0A8H7V1M5-F1
#
_entry.id   AF-A0A8H7V1M5-F1
#
_cell.length_a   1.000
_cell.length_b   1.000
_cell.length_c   1.000
_cell.angle_alpha   90.00
_cell.angle_beta   90.00
_cell.angle_gamma   90.00
#
_symmetry.space_group_name_H-M   'P 1'
#
loop_
_entity.id
_entity.type
_entity.pdbx_description
1 polymer ?
#
loop_
_entity_poly.entity_id
_entity_poly.type
_entity_poly.pdbx_seq_one_letter_code
_entity_poly.pdbx_strand_id
1 'polypeptide(L)'
;MSERIVTLGAKFLNRLSYLPDDALITMLKPFFTNKRFHQLPKLQQNKLWLSLPEPRDSLPSGALKKAISDMRQQHHIQNCNASKGNILISACRLQIGVDPILWLPMTARERSRLIRWRMGWLPGKPQRCSNCSNTCTSRHHLIDCLDVASVLGVDPSCKPNPIDFLLNRLPRRQPSPRSIIADPYPAVIYWSKHWPVLAQLMLDIDTICHPEEDFTTSQTDPELGQQFLQWLDNRISPSPPPPDSNTISAISNSNDSNFHHFDDLNNSDSNIPSNSSIADPLVTLASG
;
A
#
# COMPACT_ATOMS: atom_id res chain seq x y z
N MET A 1 16.42 0.61 4.38
CA MET A 1 17.24 0.63 5.62
C MET A 1 17.66 2.04 6.03
N SER A 2 18.16 2.89 5.13
CA SER A 2 18.57 4.28 5.41
C SER A 2 17.49 5.15 6.10
N GLU A 3 16.25 5.14 5.60
CA GLU A 3 15.13 5.92 6.16
C GLU A 3 14.84 5.59 7.64
N ARG A 4 14.94 4.30 7.99
CA ARG A 4 14.72 3.83 9.38
C ARG A 4 15.81 4.37 10.30
N ILE A 5 17.07 4.37 9.87
CA ILE A 5 18.19 4.91 10.64
C ILE A 5 18.00 6.41 10.87
N VAL A 6 17.64 7.16 9.82
CA VAL A 6 17.36 8.60 9.92
C VAL A 6 16.20 8.88 10.88
N THR A 7 15.11 8.12 10.78
CA THR A 7 13.95 8.27 11.66
C THR A 7 14.29 7.96 13.12
N LEU A 8 15.02 6.87 13.38
CA LEU A 8 15.41 6.47 14.73
C LEU A 8 16.39 7.48 15.35
N GLY A 9 17.35 7.97 14.57
CA GLY A 9 18.28 9.00 15.02
C GLY A 9 17.59 10.30 15.43
N ALA A 10 16.64 10.80 14.61
CA ALA A 10 15.90 12.01 14.93
C ALA A 10 14.97 11.82 16.17
N LYS A 11 14.33 10.65 16.31
CA LYS A 11 13.54 10.32 17.51
C LYS A 11 14.40 10.25 18.76
N PHE A 12 15.60 9.71 18.65
CA PHE A 12 16.55 9.64 19.76
C PHE A 12 16.99 11.04 20.20
N LEU A 13 17.41 11.90 19.26
CA LEU A 13 17.77 13.29 19.56
C LEU A 13 16.61 14.07 20.18
N ASN A 14 15.40 13.89 19.65
CA ASN A 14 14.22 14.53 20.22
C ASN A 14 13.98 14.09 21.67
N ARG A 15 14.15 12.80 21.99
CA ARG A 15 14.01 12.32 23.37
C ARG A 15 15.10 12.89 24.28
N LEU A 16 16.34 12.99 23.80
CA LEU A 16 17.45 13.58 24.56
C LEU A 16 17.20 15.04 24.99
N SER A 17 16.41 15.82 24.24
CA SER A 17 16.05 17.19 24.62
C SER A 17 15.06 17.31 25.78
N TYR A 18 14.28 16.26 26.06
CA TYR A 18 13.22 16.29 27.08
C TYR A 18 13.46 15.32 28.25
N LEU A 19 14.63 14.65 28.30
CA LEU A 19 14.97 13.79 29.42
C LEU A 19 15.43 14.63 30.62
N PRO A 20 15.10 14.21 31.85
CA PRO A 20 15.56 14.90 33.04
C PRO A 20 17.07 14.73 33.24
N ASP A 21 17.67 15.61 34.03
CA ASP A 21 19.12 15.67 34.23
C ASP A 21 19.69 14.45 34.96
N ASP A 22 18.87 13.78 35.77
CA ASP A 22 19.20 12.56 36.52
C ASP A 22 19.12 11.28 35.67
N ALA A 23 18.56 11.36 34.45
CA ALA A 23 18.56 10.23 33.55
C ALA A 23 19.99 9.83 33.20
N LEU A 24 20.31 8.53 33.29
CA LEU A 24 21.64 7.98 33.00
C LEU A 24 22.23 8.52 31.69
N ILE A 25 21.41 8.64 30.64
CA ILE A 25 21.86 9.11 29.34
C ILE A 25 22.20 10.61 29.30
N THR A 26 21.53 11.42 30.13
CA THR A 26 21.82 12.85 30.30
C THR A 26 23.12 13.03 31.09
N MET A 27 23.31 12.23 32.16
CA MET A 27 24.59 12.18 32.89
C MET A 27 25.76 11.74 32.01
N LEU A 28 25.50 10.87 31.03
CA LEU A 28 26.52 10.38 30.09
C LEU A 28 26.76 11.33 28.90
N LYS A 29 25.94 12.38 28.72
CA LYS A 29 26.08 13.37 27.63
C LYS A 29 27.50 13.93 27.47
N PRO A 30 28.25 14.29 28.54
CA PRO A 30 29.62 14.78 28.43
C PRO A 30 30.59 13.77 27.78
N PHE A 31 30.35 12.47 28.00
CA PHE A 31 31.17 11.40 27.42
C PHE A 31 30.87 11.20 25.93
N PHE A 32 29.60 11.34 25.52
CA PHE A 32 29.20 11.25 24.12
C PHE A 32 29.59 12.48 23.29
N THR A 33 29.79 13.63 23.92
CA THR A 33 30.31 14.85 23.28
C THR A 33 31.83 14.85 23.14
N ASN A 34 32.54 13.97 23.85
CA ASN A 34 33.99 13.88 23.78
C ASN A 34 34.43 13.37 22.40
N LYS A 35 35.50 13.98 21.85
CA LYS A 35 36.05 13.70 20.51
C LYS A 35 36.45 12.23 20.32
N ARG A 36 36.64 11.45 21.38
CA ARG A 36 36.96 10.01 21.25
C ARG A 36 35.76 9.16 20.83
N PHE A 37 34.54 9.60 21.12
CA PHE A 37 33.34 8.79 20.91
C PHE A 37 32.43 9.28 19.78
N HIS A 38 32.54 10.53 19.29
CA HIS A 38 31.95 11.11 18.05
C HIS A 38 30.48 10.78 17.70
N GLN A 39 29.76 10.02 18.51
CA GLN A 39 28.46 9.45 18.17
C GLN A 39 27.37 10.50 18.22
N LEU A 40 27.39 11.39 19.23
CA LEU A 40 26.37 12.42 19.37
C LEU A 40 26.49 13.53 18.30
N PRO A 41 27.67 14.12 18.02
CA PRO A 41 27.82 15.05 16.91
C PRO A 41 27.46 14.42 15.55
N LYS A 42 27.81 13.15 15.33
CA LYS A 42 27.44 12.42 14.11
C LYS A 42 25.93 12.19 14.00
N LEU A 43 25.25 11.93 15.11
CA LEU A 43 23.79 11.82 15.15
C LEU A 43 23.13 13.18 14.90
N GLN A 44 23.67 14.28 15.43
CA GLN A 44 23.14 15.64 15.19
C GLN A 44 23.20 16.07 13.71
N GLN A 45 24.08 15.46 12.89
CA GLN A 45 24.12 15.62 11.43
C GLN A 45 22.95 14.91 10.70
N ASN A 46 21.97 14.39 11.44
CA ASN A 46 20.80 13.77 10.85
C ASN A 46 19.97 14.78 10.06
N LYS A 47 19.79 14.52 8.76
CA LYS A 47 19.07 15.41 7.85
C LYS A 47 17.65 15.77 8.30
N LEU A 48 16.93 14.81 8.90
CA LEU A 48 15.58 15.02 9.43
C LEU A 48 15.58 15.84 10.72
N TRP A 49 16.63 15.71 11.53
CA TRP A 49 16.80 16.55 12.72
C TRP A 49 17.12 18.00 12.34
N LEU A 50 17.98 18.19 11.34
CA LEU A 50 18.36 19.51 10.82
C LEU A 50 17.20 20.22 10.10
N SER A 51 16.23 19.48 9.54
CA SER A 51 15.07 20.08 8.86
C SER A 51 14.00 20.67 9.78
N LEU A 52 14.08 20.44 11.09
CA LEU A 52 13.11 20.99 12.04
C LEU A 52 13.32 22.50 12.29
N PRO A 53 12.33 23.23 12.86
CA PRO A 53 12.49 24.64 13.27
C PRO A 53 13.30 24.81 14.56
N GLU A 54 14.20 25.80 14.61
CA GLU A 54 14.91 26.18 15.84
C GLU A 54 14.04 27.16 16.65
N PRO A 55 14.08 27.14 18.00
CA PRO A 55 14.89 26.27 18.86
C PRO A 55 14.24 24.90 19.11
N ARG A 56 15.04 23.82 18.98
CA ARG A 56 14.59 22.41 19.11
C ARG A 56 13.93 22.07 20.44
N ASP A 57 14.32 22.74 21.51
CA ASP A 57 13.84 22.47 22.87
C ASP A 57 12.39 22.97 23.09
N SER A 58 11.87 23.77 22.15
CA SER A 58 10.51 24.34 22.19
C SER A 58 9.61 23.82 21.06
N LEU A 59 9.97 22.67 20.46
CA LEU A 59 9.23 22.15 19.31
C LEU A 59 7.76 21.85 19.67
N PRO A 60 6.79 22.24 18.83
CA PRO A 60 5.40 21.87 19.02
C PRO A 60 5.24 20.36 19.13
N SER A 61 4.34 19.92 20.03
CA SER A 61 3.99 18.51 20.16
C SER A 61 3.49 17.98 18.81
N GLY A 62 4.26 17.08 18.20
CA GLY A 62 3.97 16.50 16.88
C GLY A 62 4.78 17.05 15.70
N ALA A 63 5.62 18.08 15.88
CA ALA A 63 6.47 18.61 14.80
C ALA A 63 7.39 17.53 14.20
N LEU A 64 8.04 16.72 15.04
CA LEU A 64 8.83 15.57 14.58
C LEU A 64 7.98 14.53 13.86
N LYS A 65 6.76 14.24 14.37
CA LYS A 65 5.85 13.27 13.74
C LYS A 65 5.45 13.73 12.34
N LYS A 66 5.15 15.03 12.18
CA LYS A 66 4.86 15.66 10.89
C LYS A 66 6.08 15.58 9.96
N ALA A 67 7.26 15.97 10.42
CA ALA A 67 8.48 15.91 9.61
C ALA A 67 8.82 14.48 9.14
N ILE A 68 8.63 13.46 9.98
CA ILE A 68 8.78 12.06 9.59
C ILE A 68 7.75 11.70 8.50
N SER A 69 6.50 12.12 8.67
CA SER A 69 5.43 11.87 7.70
C SER A 69 5.73 12.52 6.35
N ASP A 70 6.17 13.78 6.35
CA ASP A 70 6.49 14.54 5.15
C ASP A 70 7.70 13.94 4.40
N MET A 71 8.75 13.57 5.14
CA MET A 71 9.93 12.90 4.57
C MET A 71 9.58 11.55 3.92
N ARG A 72 8.73 10.75 4.58
CA ARG A 72 8.21 9.52 4.01
C ARG A 72 7.43 9.77 2.73
N GLN A 73 6.52 10.73 2.79
CA GLN A 73 5.67 11.12 1.67
C GLN A 73 6.50 11.58 0.46
N GLN A 74 7.57 12.35 0.70
CA GLN A 74 8.47 12.80 -0.35
C GLN A 74 9.25 11.64 -1.00
N HIS A 75 9.82 10.73 -0.20
CA HIS A 75 10.48 9.53 -0.74
C HIS A 75 9.51 8.64 -1.52
N HIS A 76 8.27 8.52 -1.06
CA HIS A 76 7.22 7.78 -1.76
C HIS A 76 6.95 8.36 -3.15
N ILE A 77 6.76 9.68 -3.25
CA ILE A 77 6.57 10.37 -4.53
C ILE A 77 7.79 10.18 -5.44
N GLN A 78 9.01 10.30 -4.90
CA GLN A 78 10.24 10.09 -5.66
C GLN A 78 10.33 8.66 -6.22
N ASN A 79 9.98 7.65 -5.42
CA ASN A 79 9.96 6.26 -5.86
C ASN A 79 8.88 6.00 -6.92
N CYS A 80 7.70 6.62 -6.79
CA CYS A 80 6.65 6.54 -7.80
C CYS A 80 7.11 7.13 -9.14
N ASN A 81 7.80 8.28 -9.10
CA ASN A 81 8.31 8.94 -10.30
C ASN A 81 9.51 8.19 -10.93
N ALA A 82 10.32 7.49 -10.12
CA ALA A 82 11.49 6.76 -10.59
C ALA A 82 11.17 5.36 -11.14
N SER A 83 10.06 4.74 -10.69
CA SER A 83 9.72 3.37 -11.10
C SER A 83 9.06 3.35 -12.48
N LYS A 84 9.86 3.15 -13.52
CA LYS A 84 9.40 2.87 -14.89
C LYS A 84 8.90 1.42 -15.08
N GLY A 85 8.20 0.82 -14.10
CA GLY A 85 7.65 -0.53 -14.33
C GLY A 85 7.19 -1.37 -13.14
N ASN A 86 7.30 -0.95 -11.88
CA ASN A 86 6.85 -1.80 -10.77
C ASN A 86 5.39 -1.51 -10.41
N ILE A 87 4.51 -2.44 -10.79
CA ILE A 87 3.10 -2.47 -10.46
C ILE A 87 2.95 -2.93 -9.00
N LEU A 88 3.15 -2.00 -8.06
CA LEU A 88 2.68 -2.15 -6.68
C LEU A 88 1.55 -1.16 -6.47
N ILE A 89 0.50 -1.50 -5.70
CA ILE A 89 -0.58 -0.53 -5.42
C ILE A 89 -0.04 0.76 -4.80
N SER A 90 1.11 0.69 -4.11
CA SER A 90 1.82 1.87 -3.60
C SER A 90 2.28 2.80 -4.73
N ALA A 91 2.76 2.29 -5.86
CA ALA A 91 3.19 3.08 -7.02
C ALA A 91 2.02 3.76 -7.76
N CYS A 92 0.80 3.25 -7.58
CA CYS A 92 -0.41 3.87 -8.11
C CYS A 92 -0.92 5.06 -7.27
N ARG A 93 -0.28 5.36 -6.13
CA ARG A 93 -0.79 6.32 -5.14
C ARG A 93 0.12 7.54 -4.99
N LEU A 94 -0.50 8.72 -4.98
CA LEU A 94 0.18 9.98 -4.69
C LEU A 94 0.44 10.19 -3.18
N GLN A 95 -0.15 9.38 -2.29
CA GLN A 95 -0.03 9.53 -0.84
C GLN A 95 0.12 8.18 -0.13
N ILE A 96 0.95 8.17 0.92
CA ILE A 96 1.11 7.02 1.81
C ILE A 96 -0.17 6.84 2.64
N GLY A 97 -0.76 5.65 2.56
CA GLY A 97 -1.92 5.29 3.38
C GLY A 97 -2.67 4.09 2.81
N VAL A 98 -3.71 3.65 3.52
CA VAL A 98 -4.65 2.63 3.03
C VAL A 98 -5.47 3.21 1.88
N ASP A 99 -5.68 2.41 0.84
CA ASP A 99 -6.50 2.81 -0.31
C ASP A 99 -7.96 2.92 0.11
N PRO A 100 -8.69 4.00 -0.26
CA PRO A 100 -10.12 4.08 -0.04
C PRO A 100 -10.90 2.86 -0.56
N ILE A 101 -10.49 2.25 -1.67
CA ILE A 101 -11.20 1.08 -2.22
C ILE A 101 -11.28 -0.10 -1.23
N LEU A 102 -10.39 -0.17 -0.24
CA LEU A 102 -10.34 -1.28 0.71
C LEU A 102 -11.38 -1.17 1.83
N TRP A 103 -11.89 0.03 2.12
CA TRP A 103 -12.80 0.26 3.24
C TRP A 103 -14.06 1.06 2.86
N LEU A 104 -14.11 1.65 1.66
CA LEU A 104 -15.33 2.28 1.16
C LEU A 104 -16.46 1.24 1.00
N PRO A 105 -17.71 1.59 1.35
CA PRO A 105 -18.87 0.74 1.11
C PRO A 105 -19.09 0.52 -0.38
N MET A 106 -19.13 -0.74 -0.79
CA MET A 106 -19.33 -1.21 -2.15
C MET A 106 -19.47 -2.73 -2.09
N THR A 107 -20.09 -3.33 -3.11
CA THR A 107 -20.26 -4.78 -3.19
C THR A 107 -18.90 -5.48 -3.28
N ALA A 108 -18.84 -6.76 -2.94
CA ALA A 108 -17.60 -7.55 -3.06
C ALA A 108 -17.09 -7.60 -4.51
N ARG A 109 -17.99 -7.59 -5.50
CA ARG A 109 -17.66 -7.63 -6.93
C ARG A 109 -17.07 -6.30 -7.40
N GLU A 110 -17.68 -5.18 -7.04
CA GLU A 110 -17.14 -3.84 -7.33
C GLU A 110 -15.73 -3.69 -6.76
N ARG A 111 -15.55 -4.07 -5.49
CA ARG A 111 -14.25 -4.03 -4.82
C ARG A 111 -13.23 -4.91 -5.54
N SER A 112 -13.61 -6.12 -5.93
CA SER A 112 -12.75 -7.03 -6.66
C SER A 112 -12.28 -6.42 -7.98
N ARG A 113 -13.18 -5.81 -8.78
CA ARG A 113 -12.81 -5.15 -10.05
C ARG A 113 -11.81 -4.01 -9.83
N LEU A 114 -12.07 -3.15 -8.83
CA LEU A 114 -11.19 -2.03 -8.50
C LEU A 114 -9.81 -2.50 -8.00
N ILE A 115 -9.76 -3.54 -7.17
CA ILE A 115 -8.51 -4.13 -6.68
C ILE A 115 -7.72 -4.75 -7.85
N ARG A 116 -8.37 -5.57 -8.69
CA ARG A 116 -7.73 -6.19 -9.87
C ARG A 116 -7.20 -5.12 -10.81
N TRP A 117 -7.95 -4.04 -11.04
CA TRP A 117 -7.45 -2.88 -11.76
C TRP A 117 -6.23 -2.29 -11.05
N ARG A 118 -6.31 -1.90 -9.79
CA ARG A 118 -5.20 -1.24 -9.08
C ARG A 118 -3.93 -2.11 -8.98
N MET A 119 -4.06 -3.42 -9.04
CA MET A 119 -2.95 -4.38 -9.05
C MET A 119 -2.34 -4.66 -10.42
N GLY A 120 -2.86 -4.08 -11.51
CA GLY A 120 -2.42 -4.46 -12.85
C GLY A 120 -2.88 -5.84 -13.31
N TRP A 121 -3.79 -6.49 -12.57
CA TRP A 121 -4.30 -7.83 -12.88
C TRP A 121 -5.47 -7.80 -13.87
N LEU A 122 -5.98 -6.61 -14.20
CA LEU A 122 -6.98 -6.39 -15.23
C LEU A 122 -6.40 -5.44 -16.30
N PRO A 123 -6.39 -5.78 -17.60
CA PRO A 123 -6.75 -7.09 -18.15
C PRO A 123 -5.75 -8.16 -17.69
N GLY A 124 -6.25 -9.36 -17.37
CA GLY A 124 -5.42 -10.48 -16.93
C GLY A 124 -4.67 -11.10 -18.09
N LYS A 125 -5.20 -12.20 -18.64
CA LYS A 125 -4.66 -12.80 -19.87
C LYS A 125 -5.12 -11.98 -21.08
N PRO A 126 -4.24 -11.64 -22.04
CA PRO A 126 -4.65 -10.96 -23.26
C PRO A 126 -5.75 -11.74 -23.98
N GLN A 127 -6.95 -11.16 -24.06
CA GLN A 127 -8.09 -11.68 -24.82
C GLN A 127 -8.33 -10.82 -26.06
N ARG A 128 -9.12 -11.31 -27.01
CA ARG A 128 -9.60 -10.44 -28.09
C ARG A 128 -10.67 -9.51 -27.54
N CYS A 129 -10.53 -8.23 -27.85
CA CYS A 129 -11.53 -7.22 -27.54
C CYS A 129 -12.82 -7.46 -28.36
N SER A 130 -13.97 -7.53 -27.68
CA SER A 130 -15.27 -7.71 -28.35
C SER A 130 -15.68 -6.48 -29.17
N ASN A 131 -15.21 -5.28 -28.81
CA ASN A 131 -15.56 -4.03 -29.46
C ASN A 131 -14.68 -3.72 -30.68
N CYS A 132 -13.62 -4.49 -30.91
CA CYS A 132 -12.59 -4.13 -31.88
C CYS A 132 -11.89 -5.36 -32.45
N SER A 133 -11.80 -5.43 -33.77
CA SER A 133 -11.58 -6.69 -34.49
C SER A 133 -10.17 -7.28 -34.38
N ASN A 134 -9.14 -6.49 -34.02
CA ASN A 134 -7.74 -6.90 -34.22
C ASN A 134 -6.76 -6.56 -33.07
N THR A 135 -7.25 -6.17 -31.88
CA THR A 135 -6.37 -5.82 -30.75
C THR A 135 -6.65 -6.67 -29.51
N CYS A 136 -5.58 -7.15 -28.88
CA CYS A 136 -5.67 -7.85 -27.60
C CYS A 136 -5.91 -6.86 -26.44
N THR A 137 -6.64 -7.30 -25.42
CA THR A 137 -6.91 -6.52 -24.21
C THR A 137 -5.61 -6.18 -23.48
N SER A 138 -5.22 -4.92 -23.52
CA SER A 138 -4.20 -4.32 -22.66
C SER A 138 -4.82 -3.12 -21.93
N ARG A 139 -4.24 -2.65 -20.82
CA ARG A 139 -4.80 -1.48 -20.10
C ARG A 139 -4.91 -0.25 -20.99
N HIS A 140 -3.84 0.02 -21.75
CA HIS A 140 -3.80 1.15 -22.68
C HIS A 140 -4.89 1.00 -23.75
N HIS A 141 -4.99 -0.19 -24.34
CA HIS A 141 -6.01 -0.48 -25.32
C HIS A 141 -7.44 -0.29 -24.75
N LEU A 142 -7.73 -0.77 -23.55
CA LEU A 142 -9.06 -0.64 -22.94
C LEU A 142 -9.40 0.82 -22.60
N ILE A 143 -8.40 1.61 -22.19
CA ILE A 143 -8.56 3.05 -21.97
C ILE A 143 -8.95 3.77 -23.27
N ASP A 144 -8.29 3.43 -24.38
CA ASP A 144 -8.54 4.08 -25.66
C ASP A 144 -9.81 3.54 -26.34
N CYS A 145 -10.05 2.23 -26.29
CA CYS A 145 -11.18 1.57 -26.94
C CYS A 145 -12.53 1.96 -26.34
N LEU A 146 -12.57 2.21 -25.03
CA LEU A 146 -13.78 2.63 -24.33
C LEU A 146 -13.88 4.16 -24.19
N ASP A 147 -12.96 4.90 -24.82
CA ASP A 147 -12.86 6.37 -24.71
C ASP A 147 -12.99 6.85 -23.25
N VAL A 148 -12.21 6.22 -22.38
CA VAL A 148 -12.39 6.30 -20.92
C VAL A 148 -12.30 7.73 -20.40
N ALA A 149 -11.41 8.55 -20.98
CA ALA A 149 -11.25 9.94 -20.56
C ALA A 149 -12.53 10.76 -20.81
N SER A 150 -13.13 10.58 -21.99
CA SER A 150 -14.39 11.24 -22.38
C SER A 150 -15.55 10.76 -21.54
N VAL A 151 -15.70 9.43 -21.38
CA VAL A 151 -16.76 8.80 -20.57
C VAL A 151 -16.72 9.31 -19.12
N LEU A 152 -15.52 9.41 -18.54
CA LEU A 152 -15.34 9.90 -17.17
C LEU A 152 -15.35 11.43 -17.05
N GLY A 153 -15.37 12.18 -18.16
CA GLY A 153 -15.31 13.64 -18.16
C GLY A 153 -14.02 14.21 -17.57
N VAL A 154 -12.89 13.52 -17.77
CA VAL A 154 -11.57 13.94 -17.28
C VAL A 154 -10.63 14.26 -18.44
N ASP A 155 -9.59 15.04 -18.16
CA ASP A 155 -8.56 15.36 -19.14
C ASP A 155 -7.84 14.08 -19.62
N PRO A 156 -7.78 13.78 -20.93
CA PRO A 156 -7.06 12.61 -21.46
C PRO A 156 -5.57 12.57 -21.10
N SER A 157 -4.97 13.72 -20.82
CA SER A 157 -3.55 13.84 -20.44
C SER A 157 -3.29 13.56 -18.96
N CYS A 158 -4.34 13.33 -18.15
CA CYS A 158 -4.21 13.11 -16.72
C CYS A 158 -3.32 11.88 -16.40
N LYS A 159 -2.54 12.01 -15.32
CA LYS A 159 -1.58 10.99 -14.89
C LYS A 159 -2.09 10.24 -13.66
N PRO A 160 -1.84 8.92 -13.55
CA PRO A 160 -1.14 8.09 -14.54
C PRO A 160 -2.03 7.66 -15.73
N ASN A 161 -3.33 7.53 -15.51
CA ASN A 161 -4.37 7.33 -16.51
C ASN A 161 -5.73 7.83 -15.95
N PRO A 162 -6.76 8.01 -16.78
CA PRO A 162 -8.08 8.50 -16.36
C PRO A 162 -8.74 7.79 -15.17
N ILE A 163 -8.71 6.45 -15.14
CA ILE A 163 -9.32 5.67 -14.05
C ILE A 163 -8.53 5.88 -12.76
N ASP A 164 -7.22 5.69 -12.79
CA ASP A 164 -6.37 5.85 -11.61
C ASP A 164 -6.35 7.30 -11.09
N PHE A 165 -6.50 8.29 -11.98
CA PHE A 165 -6.65 9.68 -11.62
C PHE A 165 -7.91 9.92 -10.77
N LEU A 166 -9.05 9.34 -11.16
CA LEU A 166 -10.27 9.38 -10.35
C LEU A 166 -10.10 8.61 -9.04
N LEU A 167 -9.58 7.38 -9.08
CA LEU A 167 -9.41 6.55 -7.88
C LEU A 167 -8.51 7.23 -6.82
N ASN A 168 -7.52 8.00 -7.26
CA ASN A 168 -6.66 8.78 -6.37
C ASN A 168 -7.34 9.97 -5.70
N ARG A 169 -8.53 10.37 -6.17
CA ARG A 169 -9.36 11.44 -5.59
C ARG A 169 -10.46 10.91 -4.67
N LEU A 170 -10.55 9.59 -4.46
CA LEU A 170 -11.58 9.00 -3.62
C LEU A 170 -11.59 9.63 -2.21
N PRO A 171 -12.79 9.86 -1.63
CA PRO A 171 -12.90 10.44 -0.31
C PRO A 171 -12.23 9.51 0.71
N ARG A 172 -11.38 10.09 1.56
CA ARG A 172 -10.67 9.35 2.62
C ARG A 172 -11.42 9.30 3.95
N ARG A 173 -12.49 10.08 4.05
CA ARG A 173 -13.35 10.19 5.22
C ARG A 173 -14.75 10.45 4.74
N GLN A 174 -15.73 9.99 5.52
CA GLN A 174 -17.11 10.32 5.23
C GLN A 174 -17.32 11.84 5.32
N PRO A 175 -18.02 12.43 4.35
CA PRO A 175 -18.57 13.77 4.45
C PRO A 175 -19.20 14.09 5.82
N SER A 176 -18.71 15.13 6.52
CA SER A 176 -19.30 15.55 7.80
C SER A 176 -20.58 16.35 7.56
N PRO A 177 -21.67 16.13 8.31
CA PRO A 177 -22.89 16.93 8.18
C PRO A 177 -22.67 18.43 8.38
N ARG A 178 -21.69 18.81 9.20
CA ARG A 178 -21.37 20.23 9.47
C ARG A 178 -20.68 20.93 8.29
N SER A 179 -19.97 20.19 7.44
CA SER A 179 -19.40 20.76 6.21
C SER A 179 -20.42 20.91 5.08
N ILE A 180 -21.64 20.36 5.24
CA ILE A 180 -22.73 20.48 4.23
C ILE A 180 -23.38 21.86 4.26
N ILE A 181 -23.34 22.54 5.40
CA ILE A 181 -24.07 23.80 5.63
C ILE A 181 -23.28 25.03 5.14
N ALA A 182 -21.95 24.94 5.06
CA ALA A 182 -21.08 26.08 4.71
C ALA A 182 -20.76 26.18 3.21
N ASP A 183 -20.92 25.09 2.46
CA ASP A 183 -20.70 25.01 1.01
C ASP A 183 -21.46 23.77 0.52
N PRO A 184 -22.39 23.86 -0.46
CA PRO A 184 -23.11 22.70 -0.99
C PRO A 184 -22.16 21.77 -1.77
N TYR A 185 -21.40 20.98 -1.00
CA TYR A 185 -20.64 19.78 -1.32
C TYR A 185 -20.17 19.58 -2.77
N PRO A 186 -19.02 20.17 -3.15
CA PRO A 186 -18.31 19.82 -4.37
C PRO A 186 -18.03 18.31 -4.47
N ALA A 187 -17.70 17.65 -3.36
CA ALA A 187 -17.32 16.23 -3.38
C ALA A 187 -18.50 15.26 -3.57
N VAL A 188 -19.66 15.49 -2.93
CA VAL A 188 -20.82 14.58 -3.05
C VAL A 188 -21.43 14.71 -4.43
N ILE A 189 -21.60 15.94 -4.93
CA ILE A 189 -22.10 16.20 -6.29
C ILE A 189 -21.14 15.62 -7.34
N TYR A 190 -19.83 15.79 -7.12
CA TYR A 190 -18.83 15.21 -8.01
C TYR A 190 -18.94 13.68 -8.03
N TRP A 191 -18.90 13.04 -6.87
CA TRP A 191 -18.90 11.57 -6.81
C TRP A 191 -20.24 10.95 -7.18
N SER A 192 -21.37 11.63 -6.95
CA SER A 192 -22.68 11.16 -7.41
C SER A 192 -22.78 11.09 -8.94
N LYS A 193 -22.08 11.98 -9.64
CA LYS A 193 -21.99 11.96 -11.10
C LYS A 193 -20.98 10.94 -11.62
N HIS A 194 -19.79 10.86 -11.02
CA HIS A 194 -18.67 10.09 -11.57
C HIS A 194 -18.67 8.62 -11.13
N TRP A 195 -19.19 8.30 -9.94
CA TRP A 195 -19.13 6.94 -9.41
C TRP A 195 -19.94 5.92 -10.21
N PRO A 196 -21.22 6.16 -10.59
CA PRO A 196 -21.96 5.21 -11.40
C PRO A 196 -21.29 4.92 -12.74
N VAL A 197 -20.75 5.97 -13.37
CA VAL A 197 -20.03 5.87 -14.65
C VAL A 197 -18.76 5.04 -14.49
N LEU A 198 -17.98 5.28 -13.42
CA LEU A 198 -16.79 4.48 -13.13
C LEU A 198 -17.15 3.02 -12.83
N ALA A 199 -18.20 2.76 -12.05
CA ALA A 199 -18.62 1.41 -11.70
C ALA A 199 -19.08 0.63 -12.93
N GLN A 200 -19.85 1.27 -13.83
CA GLN A 200 -20.26 0.70 -15.10
C GLN A 200 -19.05 0.43 -16.01
N LEU A 201 -18.16 1.41 -16.16
CA LEU A 201 -16.95 1.24 -16.97
C LEU A 201 -16.10 0.06 -16.48
N MET A 202 -15.97 -0.09 -15.17
CA MET A 202 -15.23 -1.22 -14.58
C MET A 202 -15.91 -2.56 -14.84
N LEU A 203 -17.25 -2.61 -14.89
CA LEU A 203 -18.01 -3.80 -15.29
C LEU A 203 -17.81 -4.10 -16.78
N ASP A 204 -17.83 -3.09 -17.65
CA ASP A 204 -17.62 -3.25 -19.10
C ASP A 204 -16.21 -3.80 -19.39
N ILE A 205 -15.19 -3.24 -18.73
CA ILE A 205 -13.81 -3.73 -18.78
C ILE A 205 -13.74 -5.20 -18.35
N ASP A 206 -14.37 -5.56 -17.25
CA ASP A 206 -14.39 -6.92 -16.72
C ASP A 206 -15.03 -7.90 -17.72
N THR A 207 -16.16 -7.50 -18.30
CA THR A 207 -16.90 -8.27 -19.30
C THR A 207 -16.08 -8.50 -20.57
N ILE A 208 -15.38 -7.48 -21.06
CA ILE A 208 -14.48 -7.61 -22.23
C ILE A 208 -13.31 -8.55 -21.93
N CYS A 209 -12.78 -8.53 -20.70
CA CYS A 209 -11.64 -9.36 -20.31
C CYS A 209 -12.01 -10.82 -20.01
N HIS A 210 -13.29 -11.08 -19.69
CA HIS A 210 -13.78 -12.38 -19.22
C HIS A 210 -15.09 -12.77 -19.93
N PRO A 211 -15.11 -12.93 -21.26
CA PRO A 211 -16.36 -13.17 -22.01
C PRO A 211 -17.07 -14.50 -21.67
N GLU A 212 -16.34 -15.45 -21.09
CA GLU A 212 -16.87 -16.76 -20.68
C GLU A 212 -17.60 -16.72 -19.32
N GLU A 213 -17.52 -15.62 -18.58
CA GLU A 213 -18.25 -15.45 -17.33
C GLU A 213 -19.66 -14.89 -17.62
N ASP A 214 -20.71 -15.60 -17.20
CA ASP A 214 -22.11 -15.19 -17.42
C ASP A 214 -22.49 -13.94 -16.61
N PHE A 215 -22.20 -12.75 -17.14
CA PHE A 215 -22.61 -11.46 -16.58
C PHE A 215 -24.09 -11.11 -16.85
N THR A 216 -24.86 -11.96 -17.54
CA THR A 216 -26.16 -11.60 -18.14
C THR A 216 -27.42 -12.13 -17.43
N THR A 217 -27.37 -13.21 -16.62
CA THR A 217 -28.63 -13.88 -16.18
C THR A 217 -28.89 -13.85 -14.67
N SER A 218 -27.96 -13.33 -13.86
CA SER A 218 -28.12 -13.12 -12.41
C SER A 218 -27.31 -11.92 -11.89
N GLN A 219 -26.89 -11.05 -12.82
CA GLN A 219 -25.65 -10.27 -12.73
C GLN A 219 -25.81 -8.81 -13.20
N THR A 220 -27.03 -8.35 -13.47
CA THR A 220 -27.32 -6.92 -13.34
C THR A 220 -27.21 -6.63 -11.85
N ASP A 221 -26.05 -6.15 -11.39
CA ASP A 221 -25.85 -5.73 -10.01
C ASP A 221 -26.82 -4.56 -9.79
N PRO A 222 -28.03 -4.77 -9.25
CA PRO A 222 -29.07 -3.74 -9.22
C PRO A 222 -28.65 -2.58 -8.29
N GLU A 223 -27.59 -2.84 -7.51
CA GLU A 223 -26.95 -1.97 -6.54
C GLU A 223 -25.62 -1.40 -7.03
N LEU A 224 -25.28 -1.51 -8.33
CA LEU A 224 -24.02 -1.00 -8.85
C LEU A 224 -23.85 0.48 -8.49
N GLY A 225 -22.81 0.76 -7.71
CA GLY A 225 -22.45 2.04 -7.16
C GLY A 225 -23.29 2.52 -5.98
N GLN A 226 -24.41 1.87 -5.65
CA GLN A 226 -25.39 2.41 -4.69
C GLN A 226 -24.87 2.47 -3.26
N GLN A 227 -24.13 1.47 -2.79
CA GLN A 227 -23.63 1.47 -1.41
C GLN A 227 -22.70 2.64 -1.11
N PHE A 228 -21.84 3.01 -2.07
CA PHE A 228 -20.97 4.16 -1.94
C PHE A 228 -21.77 5.47 -1.98
N LEU A 229 -22.78 5.57 -2.85
CA LEU A 229 -23.64 6.75 -2.93
C LEU A 229 -24.47 6.94 -1.65
N GLN A 230 -25.00 5.87 -1.07
CA GLN A 230 -25.68 5.90 0.23
C GLN A 230 -24.73 6.34 1.35
N TRP A 231 -23.49 5.84 1.34
CA TRP A 231 -22.49 6.27 2.32
C TRP A 231 -22.09 7.75 2.17
N LEU A 232 -22.06 8.26 0.93
CA LEU A 232 -21.84 9.67 0.64
C LEU A 232 -23.01 10.54 1.08
N ASP A 233 -24.23 10.08 0.83
CA ASP A 233 -25.46 10.74 1.24
C ASP A 233 -25.74 10.44 2.72
N ASN A 234 -25.10 11.21 3.60
CA ASN A 234 -25.14 11.06 5.06
C ASN A 234 -26.55 11.30 5.68
N ARG A 235 -27.62 11.18 4.89
CA ARG A 235 -29.03 11.29 5.27
C ARG A 235 -29.65 9.97 5.69
N ILE A 236 -29.01 8.82 5.45
CA ILE A 236 -29.56 7.51 5.77
C ILE A 236 -28.51 6.62 6.47
N SER A 237 -28.72 6.42 7.78
CA SER A 237 -28.20 5.33 8.62
C SER A 237 -26.83 5.49 9.33
N PRO A 238 -26.70 4.92 10.54
CA PRO A 238 -25.58 5.10 11.44
C PRO A 238 -24.35 4.34 10.91
N SER A 239 -23.18 4.95 11.12
CA SER A 239 -21.87 4.34 10.91
C SER A 239 -21.89 2.83 11.22
N PRO A 240 -21.46 1.94 10.31
CA PRO A 240 -21.06 0.62 10.76
C PRO A 240 -19.94 0.82 11.80
N PRO A 241 -19.96 0.11 12.94
CA PRO A 241 -18.87 0.23 13.89
C PRO A 241 -17.56 -0.18 13.18
N PRO A 242 -16.44 0.53 13.43
CA PRO A 242 -15.15 0.04 12.98
C PRO A 242 -14.97 -1.40 13.47
N PRO A 243 -14.33 -2.29 12.71
CA PRO A 243 -14.11 -3.66 13.15
C PRO A 243 -13.47 -3.65 14.53
N ASP A 244 -14.13 -4.29 15.49
CA ASP A 244 -13.70 -4.31 16.88
C ASP A 244 -12.24 -4.76 16.98
N SER A 245 -11.51 -4.22 17.96
CA SER A 245 -10.10 -4.56 18.21
C SER A 245 -9.84 -6.07 18.39
N ASN A 246 -10.91 -6.85 18.63
CA ASN A 246 -10.90 -8.31 18.68
C ASN A 246 -10.75 -9.00 17.31
N THR A 247 -11.19 -8.35 16.23
CA THR A 247 -11.04 -8.88 14.86
C THR A 247 -9.64 -8.62 14.31
N ILE A 248 -9.00 -7.53 14.73
CA ILE A 248 -7.60 -7.22 14.39
C ILE A 248 -6.64 -8.17 15.15
N SER A 249 -6.99 -8.57 16.38
CA SER A 249 -6.19 -9.54 17.14
C SER A 249 -6.38 -10.98 16.67
N ALA A 250 -7.53 -11.36 16.10
CA ALA A 250 -7.71 -12.69 15.49
C ALA A 250 -6.81 -12.91 14.25
N ILE A 251 -6.55 -11.87 13.46
CA ILE A 251 -5.63 -11.93 12.30
C ILE A 251 -4.16 -11.83 12.75
N SER A 252 -3.91 -11.22 13.91
CA SER A 252 -2.56 -11.15 14.51
C SER A 252 -2.16 -12.48 15.16
N ASN A 253 -3.11 -13.20 15.76
CA ASN A 253 -2.83 -14.41 16.52
C ASN A 253 -2.82 -15.69 15.65
N SER A 254 -3.28 -15.65 14.40
CA SER A 254 -3.20 -16.82 13.49
C SER A 254 -1.85 -16.94 12.76
N ASN A 255 -0.96 -15.96 12.90
CA ASN A 255 0.36 -15.97 12.25
C ASN A 255 1.52 -16.36 13.20
N ASP A 256 1.25 -16.57 14.50
CA ASP A 256 2.29 -16.90 15.49
C ASP A 256 2.37 -18.39 15.86
N SER A 257 1.60 -19.29 15.22
CA SER A 257 1.63 -20.73 15.54
C SER A 257 2.22 -21.64 14.45
N ASN A 258 2.84 -21.11 13.39
CA ASN A 258 3.43 -21.93 12.31
C ASN A 258 4.92 -21.66 12.03
N PHE A 259 5.66 -21.11 13.00
CA PHE A 259 7.11 -20.88 12.84
C PHE A 259 7.95 -21.57 13.91
N HIS A 260 7.64 -22.83 14.25
CA HIS A 260 8.54 -23.72 15.00
C HIS A 260 8.27 -25.18 14.68
N HIS A 261 8.54 -25.63 13.44
CA HIS A 261 8.77 -27.07 13.18
C HIS A 261 9.47 -27.31 11.84
N PHE A 262 10.76 -26.97 11.75
CA PHE A 262 11.66 -27.51 10.72
C PHE A 262 13.10 -27.27 11.16
N ASP A 263 13.54 -28.02 12.16
CA ASP A 263 14.96 -28.26 12.49
C ASP A 263 14.96 -29.44 13.46
N ASP A 264 14.93 -30.67 12.93
CA ASP A 264 15.31 -31.90 13.63
C ASP A 264 15.27 -33.09 12.66
N LEU A 265 16.23 -33.12 11.74
CA LEU A 265 16.66 -34.37 11.08
C LEU A 265 18.17 -34.30 10.87
N ASN A 266 18.92 -34.54 11.95
CA ASN A 266 20.26 -35.12 11.84
C ASN A 266 20.70 -35.72 13.18
N ASN A 267 21.04 -37.02 13.12
CA ASN A 267 21.74 -37.83 14.11
C ASN A 267 20.98 -38.17 15.41
N SER A 268 20.85 -39.41 15.84
CA SER A 268 21.59 -40.63 15.52
C SER A 268 20.80 -41.79 16.13
N ASP A 269 20.69 -42.93 15.45
CA ASP A 269 20.69 -44.20 16.17
C ASP A 269 21.42 -45.26 15.37
N SER A 270 22.48 -45.71 16.01
CA SER A 270 23.36 -46.82 15.70
C SER A 270 22.60 -48.12 15.44
N ASN A 271 22.89 -48.79 14.33
CA ASN A 271 22.85 -50.24 14.28
C ASN A 271 23.90 -50.77 13.28
N ILE A 272 24.89 -51.45 13.85
CA ILE A 272 25.91 -52.27 13.19
C ILE A 272 25.23 -53.58 12.75
N PRO A 273 25.55 -54.12 11.55
CA PRO A 273 26.35 -55.34 11.57
C PRO A 273 27.50 -55.39 10.54
N SER A 274 28.56 -56.00 11.01
CA SER A 274 29.78 -56.55 10.40
C SER A 274 29.59 -57.19 9.01
N ASN A 275 30.50 -56.92 8.06
CA ASN A 275 31.55 -57.88 7.69
C ASN A 275 32.50 -57.41 6.57
N SER A 276 33.80 -57.60 6.85
CA SER A 276 34.87 -58.09 5.97
C SER A 276 35.25 -57.38 4.66
N SER A 277 36.51 -56.92 4.63
CA SER A 277 37.60 -57.42 3.76
C SER A 277 38.24 -56.46 2.73
N ILE A 278 39.44 -55.97 3.09
CA ILE A 278 40.73 -56.04 2.35
C ILE A 278 40.99 -55.14 1.10
N ALA A 279 42.09 -54.37 1.26
CA ALA A 279 43.14 -53.90 0.31
C ALA A 279 42.84 -52.91 -0.83
N ASP A 280 43.40 -51.70 -0.68
CA ASP A 280 44.48 -51.03 -1.47
C ASP A 280 44.53 -51.03 -3.02
N PRO A 281 45.22 -50.04 -3.62
CA PRO A 281 44.72 -49.25 -4.76
C PRO A 281 45.37 -49.61 -6.10
N LEU A 282 44.77 -49.17 -7.22
CA LEU A 282 45.47 -49.08 -8.50
C LEU A 282 44.91 -47.97 -9.41
N VAL A 283 45.85 -47.09 -9.77
CA VAL A 283 45.87 -46.14 -10.88
C VAL A 283 45.58 -46.85 -12.21
N THR A 284 44.74 -46.30 -13.10
CA THR A 284 45.03 -46.25 -14.55
C THR A 284 44.20 -45.20 -15.30
N LEU A 285 44.88 -44.44 -16.15
CA LEU A 285 44.37 -43.67 -17.29
C LEU A 285 43.50 -44.53 -18.24
N ALA A 286 42.52 -43.91 -18.92
CA ALA A 286 42.48 -43.81 -20.39
C ALA A 286 41.14 -43.25 -20.91
N SER A 287 41.30 -42.25 -21.77
CA SER A 287 40.56 -41.88 -22.98
C SER A 287 39.31 -42.66 -23.40
N GLY A 288 38.31 -41.88 -23.82
CA GLY A 288 37.16 -42.24 -24.65
C GLY A 288 36.35 -40.99 -24.95
#